data_AF-A0A8T5SUW8-F1
#
_entry.id   AF-A0A8T5SUW8-F1
#
_cell.length_a   1.000
_cell.length_b   1.000
_cell.length_c   1.000
_cell.angle_alpha   90.00
_cell.angle_beta   90.00
_cell.angle_gamma   90.00
#
_symmetry.space_group_name_H-M   'P 1'
#
loop_
_entity.id
_entity.type
_entity.pdbx_description
1 polymer ?
#
loop_
_entity_poly.entity_id
_entity_poly.type
_entity_poly.pdbx_seq_one_letter_code
_entity_poly.pdbx_strand_id
1 'polypeptide(L)' 'KGLLIACSPLESKYLIKIITGEMRIGSVEGLVEIALSRSFDRELNYIREAMLISGDISQVAVLAKKNILHSAKMKPFVP' A
#
# COMPACT_ATOMS: atom_id res chain seq x y z
N LYS A 1 -22.78 -17.21 1.04
CA LYS A 1 -23.04 -16.10 1.99
C LYS A 1 -22.33 -14.86 1.45
N GLY A 2 -22.94 -13.67 1.50
CA GLY A 2 -22.36 -12.42 0.98
C GLY A 2 -21.36 -11.75 1.95
N LEU A 3 -20.46 -10.91 1.43
CA LEU A 3 -19.39 -10.28 2.22
C LEU A 3 -19.94 -9.42 3.37
N LEU A 4 -20.99 -8.64 3.13
CA LEU A 4 -21.64 -7.81 4.17
C LEU A 4 -22.25 -8.62 5.31
N ILE A 5 -22.69 -9.86 5.06
CA ILE A 5 -23.26 -10.74 6.10
C ILE A 5 -22.16 -11.27 7.03
N ALA A 6 -20.91 -11.34 6.54
CA ALA A 6 -19.76 -11.81 7.30
C ALA A 6 -19.03 -10.70 8.06
N CYS A 7 -19.32 -9.43 7.79
CA CYS A 7 -18.66 -8.29 8.43
C CYS A 7 -19.25 -7.97 9.80
N SER A 8 -18.37 -7.59 10.74
CA SER A 8 -18.76 -6.80 11.91
C SER A 8 -19.31 -5.43 11.50
N PRO A 9 -20.02 -4.72 12.40
CA PRO A 9 -20.54 -3.38 12.11
C PRO A 9 -19.46 -2.36 11.68
N LEU A 10 -18.23 -2.50 12.18
CA LEU A 10 -17.13 -1.61 11.80
C LEU A 10 -16.56 -1.96 10.42
N GLU A 11 -16.38 -3.24 10.13
CA GLU A 11 -15.91 -3.69 8.82
C GLU A 11 -16.90 -3.33 7.72
N SER A 12 -18.20 -3.48 7.94
CA SER A 12 -19.22 -3.12 6.94
C SER A 12 -19.19 -1.63 6.62
N LYS A 13 -18.99 -0.76 7.63
CA LYS A 13 -18.79 0.68 7.44
C LYS A 13 -17.60 0.98 6.52
N TYR A 14 -16.44 0.37 6.75
CA TYR A 14 -15.25 0.63 5.94
C TYR A 14 -15.31 -0.05 4.57
N LEU A 15 -15.93 -1.22 4.46
CA LEU A 15 -16.15 -1.89 3.18
C LEU A 15 -17.00 -1.01 2.26
N ILE A 16 -18.09 -0.43 2.78
CA ILE A 16 -18.91 0.52 2.01
C ILE A 16 -18.09 1.74 1.59
N LYS A 17 -17.26 2.30 2.48
CA LYS A 17 -16.38 3.44 2.14
C LYS A 17 -15.35 3.11 1.04
N ILE A 18 -14.82 1.87 1.02
CA ILE A 18 -13.92 1.42 -0.05
C ILE A 18 -14.68 1.34 -1.36
N ILE A 19 -15.87 0.74 -1.37
CA ILE A 19 -16.69 0.57 -2.57
C ILE A 19 -17.15 1.93 -3.13
N THR A 20 -17.50 2.89 -2.27
CA THR A 20 -17.92 4.23 -2.71
C THR A 20 -16.75 5.19 -2.98
N GLY A 21 -15.52 4.79 -2.68
CA GLY A 21 -14.33 5.64 -2.81
C GLY A 21 -14.24 6.79 -1.78
N GLU A 22 -15.07 6.80 -0.74
CA GLU A 22 -15.19 7.90 0.23
C GLU A 22 -14.51 7.62 1.58
N MET A 23 -13.25 7.18 1.56
CA MET A 23 -12.53 6.86 2.80
C MET A 23 -12.38 8.07 3.73
N ARG A 24 -12.00 9.25 3.19
CA ARG A 24 -11.76 10.52 3.90
C ARG A 24 -10.89 10.37 5.16
N ILE A 25 -9.81 9.60 5.05
CA ILE A 25 -8.85 9.36 6.16
C ILE A 25 -7.62 10.28 6.11
N GLY A 26 -7.53 11.19 5.14
CA GLY A 26 -6.37 12.08 4.98
C GLY A 26 -5.08 11.37 4.56
N SER A 27 -5.16 10.15 4.00
CA SER A 27 -3.99 9.40 3.55
C SER A 27 -3.56 9.87 2.16
N VAL A 28 -2.27 10.15 2.01
CA VAL A 28 -1.59 10.38 0.73
C VAL A 28 -0.52 9.29 0.53
N GLU A 29 -0.11 9.06 -0.70
CA GLU A 29 0.84 7.98 -1.04
C GLU A 29 2.15 8.07 -0.25
N GLY A 30 2.70 9.28 -0.06
CA GLY A 30 3.90 9.49 0.76
C GLY A 30 3.76 9.08 2.24
N LEU A 31 2.55 9.06 2.81
CA LEU A 31 2.33 8.55 4.17
C LEU A 31 2.49 7.02 4.22
N VAL A 32 2.10 6.32 3.14
CA VAL A 32 2.27 4.87 3.02
C VAL A 32 3.75 4.54 2.92
N GLU A 33 4.55 5.29 2.14
CA GLU A 33 6.01 5.11 2.08
C GLU A 33 6.67 5.24 3.46
N ILE A 34 6.30 6.26 4.24
CA ILE A 34 6.80 6.48 5.60
C ILE A 34 6.38 5.31 6.52
N ALA A 35 5.13 4.84 6.40
CA ALA A 35 4.66 3.70 7.16
C ALA A 35 5.43 2.42 6.83
N LEU A 36 5.74 2.17 5.56
CA LEU A 36 6.57 1.04 5.12
C LEU A 36 7.99 1.13 5.68
N SER A 37 8.60 2.32 5.64
CA SER A 37 9.94 2.57 6.19
C SER A 37 10.00 2.19 7.66
N ARG A 38 9.01 2.66 8.45
CA ARG A 38 8.90 2.36 9.88
C ARG A 38 8.54 0.90 10.17
N SER A 39 7.67 0.29 9.36
CA SER A 39 7.19 -1.08 9.61
C SER A 39 8.23 -2.15 9.29
N PHE A 40 9.14 -1.89 8.36
CA PHE A 40 10.13 -2.85 7.89
C PHE A 40 11.58 -2.47 8.18
N ASP A 41 11.79 -1.40 8.97
CA ASP A 41 13.09 -0.86 9.35
C ASP A 41 14.01 -0.65 8.12
N ARG A 42 13.47 0.10 7.15
CA ARG A 42 14.19 0.46 5.91
C ARG A 42 14.29 1.96 5.80
N GLU A 43 15.43 2.43 5.29
CA GLU A 43 15.58 3.84 4.97
C GLU A 43 14.53 4.28 3.95
N LEU A 44 13.89 5.41 4.22
CA LEU A 44 12.82 5.95 3.38
C LEU A 44 13.28 6.17 1.92
N ASN A 45 14.56 6.51 1.73
CA ASN A 45 15.15 6.70 0.41
C ASN A 45 15.07 5.44 -0.47
N TYR A 46 15.37 4.26 0.08
CA TYR A 46 15.26 3.00 -0.67
C TYR A 46 13.82 2.64 -1.04
N ILE A 47 12.86 3.02 -0.20
CA ILE A 47 11.44 2.81 -0.49
C ILE A 47 10.99 3.72 -1.63
N ARG A 48 11.37 5.00 -1.59
CA ARG A 48 11.08 5.96 -2.66
C ARG A 48 11.74 5.59 -3.97
N GLU A 49 12.97 5.10 -3.93
CA GLU A 49 13.67 4.60 -5.12
C GLU A 49 12.94 3.39 -5.73
N ALA A 50 12.57 2.41 -4.90
CA ALA A 50 11.78 1.27 -5.36
C ALA A 50 10.40 1.70 -5.90
N MET A 51 9.76 2.69 -5.30
CA MET A 51 8.50 3.26 -5.77
C MET A 51 8.67 3.94 -7.13
N LEU A 52 9.73 4.72 -7.31
CA LEU A 52 10.05 5.39 -8.58
C LEU A 52 10.36 4.39 -9.71
N ILE A 53 10.92 3.23 -9.39
CA ILE A 53 11.21 2.18 -10.38
C ILE A 53 9.96 1.35 -10.74
N SER A 54 9.12 1.04 -9.74
CA SER A 54 8.02 0.06 -9.91
C SER A 54 6.66 0.69 -10.16
N GLY A 55 6.42 1.92 -9.69
CA GLY A 55 5.12 2.59 -9.78
C GLY A 55 3.99 1.95 -8.96
N ASP A 56 4.32 0.94 -8.13
CA ASP A 56 3.33 0.14 -7.41
C ASP A 56 3.73 -0.03 -5.94
N ILE A 57 3.06 0.73 -5.08
CA ILE A 57 3.27 0.69 -3.62
C ILE A 57 3.02 -0.70 -3.03
N SER A 58 2.13 -1.50 -3.64
CA SER A 58 1.85 -2.88 -3.20
C SER A 58 3.07 -3.76 -3.43
N GLN A 59 3.72 -3.60 -4.60
CA GLN A 59 4.95 -4.31 -4.91
C GLN A 59 6.08 -3.88 -3.98
N VAL A 60 6.24 -2.56 -3.76
CA VAL A 60 7.23 -2.02 -2.82
C VAL A 60 7.04 -2.59 -1.41
N ALA A 61 5.80 -2.69 -0.93
CA ALA A 61 5.50 -3.29 0.37
C ALA A 61 5.95 -4.76 0.47
N VAL A 62 5.73 -5.56 -0.58
CA VAL A 62 6.18 -6.95 -0.64
C VAL A 62 7.71 -7.04 -0.67
N LEU A 63 8.38 -6.17 -1.43
CA LEU A 63 9.85 -6.13 -1.50
C LEU A 63 10.48 -5.66 -0.19
N ALA A 64 9.89 -4.66 0.47
CA ALA A 64 10.33 -4.16 1.78
C ALA A 64 10.25 -5.27 2.84
N LYS A 65 9.12 -6.00 2.88
CA LYS A 65 8.93 -7.15 3.79
C LYS A 65 9.96 -8.25 3.56
N LYS A 66 10.36 -8.49 2.31
CA LYS A 66 11.36 -9.51 1.95
C LYS A 66 12.81 -9.01 2.01
N ASN A 67 13.03 -7.74 2.35
CA ASN A 67 14.34 -7.10 2.34
C ASN A 67 15.08 -7.17 0.99
N ILE A 68 14.35 -6.98 -0.11
CA ILE A 68 14.90 -7.03 -1.48
C ILE A 68 14.45 -5.82 -2.31
N LEU A 69 14.42 -4.62 -1.70
CA LEU A 69 14.02 -3.37 -2.38
C LEU A 69 14.85 -3.08 -3.64
N HIS A 70 16.14 -3.45 -3.62
CA HIS A 70 17.05 -3.33 -4.77
C HIS A 70 16.63 -4.16 -5.99
N SER A 71 15.74 -5.15 -5.83
CA SER A 71 15.24 -5.97 -6.93
C SER A 71 13.96 -5.41 -7.55
N ALA A 72 13.60 -4.15 -7.25
CA ALA A 72 12.49 -3.47 -7.91
C ALA A 72 12.73 -3.44 -9.42
N LYS A 73 11.68 -3.71 -10.20
CA LYS A 73 11.73 -3.72 -11.66
C LYS A 73 10.56 -2.93 -12.20
N MET A 74 10.82 -2.23 -13.30
CA MET A 74 9.78 -1.58 -14.07
C MET A 74 8.80 -2.62 -14.60
N LYS A 75 7.51 -2.35 -14.46
CA LYS A 75 6.45 -3.16 -15.01
C LYS A 75 5.76 -2.35 -16.12
N PRO A 76 5.73 -2.84 -17.37
CA PRO A 76 5.02 -2.16 -18.44
C PRO A 76 3.58 -1.84 -18.02
N PHE A 77 3.10 -0.65 -18.41
CA PHE A 77 1.77 -0.13 -18.07
C PHE A 77 1.52 0.16 -16.59
N VAL A 78 2.59 0.28 -15.80
CA VAL A 78 2.57 0.89 -14.47
C VAL A 78 3.47 2.13 -14.54
N PRO A 79 2.96 3.32 -14.17
CA PRO A 79 3.64 4.60 -14.35
C PRO A 79 4.93 4.74 -13.52
#